data_AF-A0A7C7P401-F1
#
_entry.id   AF-A0A7C7P401-F1
#
_cell.length_a   1.000
_cell.length_b   1.000
_cell.length_c   1.000
_cell.angle_alpha   90.00
_cell.angle_beta   90.00
_cell.angle_gamma   90.00
#
_symmetry.space_group_name_H-M   'P 1'
#
loop_
_entity.id
_entity.type
_entity.pdbx_description
1 polymer ?
#
loop_
_entity_poly.entity_id
_entity_poly.type
_entity_poly.pdbx_seq_one_letter_code
_entity_poly.pdbx_strand_id
1 'polypeptide(L)'
;MKKIIFTLLLSLSLSAALFAQSDKLKEKATEKVEELNTEIVAGDKSQALSEYQKAQIFDIHIERIKAVRKAKKDGAEQEEIKAINKKHFQKIYKEVLTKKQLKARRAGKKSDD
;
A
#
# COMPACT_ATOMS: atom_id res chain seq x y z
N MET A 1 38.67 13.79 -23.39
CA MET A 1 37.72 12.73 -23.86
C MET A 1 37.61 11.52 -22.93
N LYS A 2 38.66 11.08 -22.19
CA LYS A 2 38.58 9.94 -21.24
C LYS A 2 37.68 10.14 -20.00
N LYS A 3 37.42 11.39 -19.59
CA LYS A 3 36.62 11.68 -18.38
C LYS A 3 35.10 11.67 -18.60
N ILE A 4 34.63 11.74 -19.86
CA ILE A 4 33.19 11.80 -20.20
C ILE A 4 32.56 10.41 -20.14
N ILE A 5 33.35 9.36 -20.45
CA ILE A 5 32.90 7.97 -20.43
C ILE A 5 32.53 7.50 -19.01
N PHE A 6 33.26 7.96 -17.98
CA PHE A 6 32.98 7.61 -16.59
C PHE A 6 31.68 8.23 -16.06
N THR A 7 31.26 9.40 -16.57
CA THR A 7 30.01 10.06 -16.15
C THR A 7 28.78 9.38 -16.73
N LEU A 8 28.86 8.88 -17.97
CA LEU A 8 27.77 8.15 -18.65
C LEU A 8 27.50 6.76 -18.04
N LEU A 9 28.55 6.07 -17.58
CA LEU A 9 28.41 4.77 -16.90
C LEU A 9 27.69 4.90 -15.54
N LEU A 10 27.87 6.03 -14.84
CA LEU A 10 27.24 6.30 -13.54
C LEU A 10 25.75 6.63 -13.67
N SER A 11 25.31 7.17 -14.81
CA SER A 11 23.89 7.46 -15.06
C SER A 11 23.04 6.23 -15.40
N LEU A 12 23.63 5.15 -15.94
CA LEU A 12 22.90 3.92 -16.27
C LEU A 12 22.59 3.04 -15.04
N SER A 13 23.37 3.13 -13.97
CA SER A 13 23.13 2.36 -12.74
C SER A 13 22.00 2.97 -11.88
N LEU A 14 21.73 4.27 -12.04
CA LEU A 14 20.68 4.95 -11.27
C LEU A 14 19.26 4.55 -11.72
N SER A 15 19.07 4.22 -13.00
CA SER A 15 17.77 3.76 -13.51
C SER A 15 17.36 2.39 -12.97
N ALA A 16 18.28 1.43 -12.85
CA ALA A 16 17.97 0.09 -12.35
C ALA A 16 17.51 0.10 -10.88
N ALA A 17 18.05 0.99 -10.05
CA ALA A 17 17.63 1.15 -8.65
C ALA A 17 16.21 1.71 -8.51
N LEU A 18 15.77 2.57 -9.45
CA LEU A 18 14.42 3.15 -9.44
C LEU A 18 13.35 2.11 -9.77
N PHE A 19 13.62 1.18 -10.70
CA PHE A 19 12.70 0.10 -11.03
C PHE A 19 12.53 -0.89 -9.87
N ALA A 20 13.62 -1.33 -9.24
CA ALA A 20 13.57 -2.24 -8.08
C ALA A 20 12.83 -1.65 -6.86
N GLN A 21 12.91 -0.33 -6.65
CA GLN A 21 12.16 0.34 -5.58
C GLN A 21 10.65 0.42 -5.89
N SER A 22 10.31 0.52 -7.17
CA SER A 22 8.92 0.49 -7.63
C SER A 22 8.30 -0.90 -7.42
N ASP A 23 9.07 -1.97 -7.61
CA ASP A 23 8.58 -3.35 -7.47
C ASP A 23 8.29 -3.70 -6.00
N LYS A 24 9.22 -3.39 -5.08
CA LYS A 24 8.98 -3.58 -3.62
C LYS A 24 7.82 -2.74 -3.07
N LEU A 25 7.53 -1.60 -3.69
CA LEU A 25 6.39 -0.77 -3.32
C LEU A 25 5.08 -1.43 -3.76
N LYS A 26 5.03 -1.94 -4.99
CA LYS A 26 3.87 -2.65 -5.53
C LYS A 26 3.61 -3.95 -4.77
N GLU A 27 4.65 -4.73 -4.51
CA GLU A 27 4.59 -5.96 -3.69
C GLU A 27 3.91 -5.70 -2.34
N LYS A 28 4.39 -4.70 -1.58
CA LYS A 28 3.78 -4.32 -0.30
C LYS A 28 2.35 -3.82 -0.40
N ALA A 29 1.96 -3.21 -1.52
CA ALA A 29 0.58 -2.80 -1.73
C ALA A 29 -0.30 -4.02 -2.04
N THR A 30 0.18 -4.96 -2.84
CA THR A 30 -0.47 -6.25 -3.13
C THR A 30 -0.68 -7.06 -1.86
N GLU A 31 0.37 -7.27 -1.06
CA GLU A 31 0.27 -7.99 0.23
C GLU A 31 -0.83 -7.41 1.11
N LYS A 32 -0.95 -6.08 1.18
CA LYS A 32 -1.97 -5.42 1.99
C LYS A 32 -3.39 -5.58 1.44
N VAL A 33 -3.55 -5.65 0.11
CA VAL A 33 -4.83 -5.97 -0.53
C VAL A 33 -5.22 -7.42 -0.22
N GLU A 34 -4.27 -8.35 -0.34
CA GLU A 34 -4.49 -9.77 -0.09
C GLU A 34 -4.80 -10.06 1.38
N GLU A 35 -4.07 -9.45 2.32
CA GLU A 35 -4.35 -9.52 3.76
C GLU A 35 -5.78 -9.04 4.06
N LEU A 36 -6.18 -7.88 3.52
CA LEU A 36 -7.53 -7.36 3.73
C LEU A 36 -8.61 -8.29 3.13
N ASN A 37 -8.38 -8.82 1.93
CA ASN A 37 -9.31 -9.76 1.32
C ASN A 37 -9.41 -11.06 2.12
N THR A 38 -8.29 -11.52 2.68
CA THR A 38 -8.23 -12.72 3.53
C THR A 38 -9.05 -12.52 4.80
N GLU A 39 -8.88 -11.39 5.49
CA GLU A 39 -9.70 -11.02 6.66
C GLU A 39 -11.20 -11.00 6.33
N ILE A 40 -11.57 -10.50 5.14
CA ILE A 40 -12.98 -10.42 4.70
C ILE A 40 -13.53 -11.82 4.41
N VAL A 41 -12.81 -12.62 3.61
CA VAL A 41 -13.21 -13.97 3.19
C VAL A 41 -13.27 -14.94 4.38
N ALA A 42 -12.41 -14.77 5.38
CA ALA A 42 -12.46 -15.53 6.62
C ALA A 42 -13.78 -15.32 7.36
N GLY A 43 -14.31 -14.10 7.37
CA GLY A 43 -15.61 -13.81 7.98
C GLY A 43 -16.83 -14.15 7.11
N ASP A 44 -16.75 -13.92 5.80
CA ASP A 44 -17.78 -14.28 4.83
C ASP A 44 -17.18 -14.38 3.41
N LYS A 45 -17.07 -15.61 2.90
CA LYS A 45 -16.53 -15.88 1.55
C LYS A 45 -17.28 -15.16 0.43
N SER A 46 -18.58 -14.88 0.61
CA SER A 46 -19.40 -14.18 -0.40
C SER A 46 -19.07 -12.69 -0.50
N GLN A 47 -18.32 -12.15 0.46
CA GLN A 47 -17.95 -10.74 0.53
C GLN A 47 -16.56 -10.45 -0.01
N ALA A 48 -15.91 -11.40 -0.71
CA ALA A 48 -14.61 -11.18 -1.34
C ALA A 48 -14.57 -9.85 -2.12
N LEU A 49 -13.41 -9.17 -2.07
CA LEU A 49 -13.20 -7.93 -2.80
C LEU A 49 -13.32 -8.18 -4.30
N SER A 50 -14.07 -7.32 -4.99
CA SER A 50 -14.06 -7.29 -6.45
C SER A 50 -12.70 -6.82 -6.98
N GLU A 51 -12.36 -7.16 -8.22
CA GLU A 51 -11.13 -6.70 -8.87
C GLU A 51 -11.02 -5.17 -8.92
N TYR A 52 -12.16 -4.47 -9.11
CA TYR A 52 -12.21 -3.01 -9.04
C TYR A 52 -11.83 -2.48 -7.64
N GLN A 53 -12.39 -3.06 -6.57
CA GLN A 53 -12.04 -2.68 -5.21
C GLN A 53 -10.58 -2.99 -4.88
N LYS A 54 -10.05 -4.13 -5.34
CA LYS A 54 -8.63 -4.50 -5.18
C LYS A 54 -7.71 -3.46 -5.81
N ALA A 55 -8.01 -3.02 -7.04
CA ALA A 55 -7.25 -1.96 -7.72
C ALA A 55 -7.29 -0.64 -6.95
N GLN A 56 -8.47 -0.21 -6.47
CA GLN A 56 -8.60 1.00 -5.67
C GLN A 56 -7.81 0.93 -4.35
N ILE A 57 -7.88 -0.19 -3.64
CA ILE A 57 -7.16 -0.39 -2.37
C ILE A 57 -5.66 -0.43 -2.61
N PHE A 58 -5.22 -1.07 -3.70
CA PHE A 58 -3.83 -1.08 -4.13
C PHE A 58 -3.31 0.35 -4.30
N ASP A 59 -3.99 1.18 -5.08
CA ASP A 59 -3.59 2.57 -5.33
C ASP A 59 -3.55 3.39 -4.04
N ILE A 60 -4.55 3.24 -3.17
CA ILE A 60 -4.57 3.90 -1.86
C ILE A 60 -3.37 3.47 -0.99
N HIS A 61 -2.95 2.20 -1.06
CA HIS A 61 -1.76 1.73 -0.36
C HIS A 61 -0.46 2.26 -0.96
N ILE A 62 -0.36 2.38 -2.29
CA ILE A 62 0.76 3.04 -2.96
C ILE A 62 0.88 4.49 -2.49
N GLU A 63 -0.23 5.25 -2.52
CA GLU A 63 -0.29 6.63 -2.03
C GLU A 63 0.14 6.73 -0.57
N ARG A 64 -0.42 5.89 0.31
CA ARG A 64 -0.11 5.88 1.74
C ARG A 64 1.37 5.62 1.97
N ILE A 65 1.95 4.59 1.34
CA ILE A 65 3.35 4.22 1.56
C ILE A 65 4.27 5.34 1.07
N LYS A 66 3.98 5.95 -0.09
CA LYS A 66 4.73 7.12 -0.58
C LYS A 66 4.63 8.30 0.39
N ALA A 67 3.43 8.61 0.89
CA ALA A 67 3.21 9.70 1.83
C ALA A 67 3.95 9.48 3.15
N VAL A 68 3.90 8.27 3.73
CA VAL A 68 4.63 7.92 4.95
C VAL A 68 6.15 7.98 4.73
N ARG A 69 6.66 7.48 3.60
CA ARG A 69 8.09 7.56 3.26
C ARG A 69 8.56 9.02 3.15
N LYS A 70 7.76 9.87 2.51
CA LYS A 70 8.04 11.30 2.40
C LYS A 70 8.06 11.97 3.77
N ALA A 71 6.99 11.81 4.55
CA ALA A 71 6.90 12.38 5.88
C ALA A 71 8.07 11.96 6.80
N LYS A 72 8.45 10.68 6.79
CA LYS A 72 9.63 10.20 7.54
C LYS A 72 10.94 10.84 7.07
N LYS A 73 11.10 11.07 5.76
CA LYS A 73 12.27 11.75 5.20
C LYS A 73 12.31 13.22 5.63
N ASP A 74 11.15 13.84 5.78
CA ASP A 74 10.99 15.23 6.19
C ASP A 74 11.04 15.42 7.73
N GLY A 75 11.30 14.35 8.50
CA GLY A 75 11.42 14.40 9.96
C GLY A 75 10.09 14.36 10.72
N ALA A 76 9.01 13.89 10.09
CA ALA A 76 7.69 13.88 10.71
C ALA A 76 7.63 12.99 11.96
N GLU A 77 6.92 13.49 12.96
CA GLU A 77 6.69 12.81 14.23
C GLU A 77 5.65 11.69 14.10
N GLN A 78 5.62 10.80 15.09
CA GLN A 78 4.74 9.62 15.06
C GLN A 78 3.26 10.00 14.87
N GLU A 79 2.80 11.10 15.45
CA GLU A 79 1.42 11.58 15.32
C GLU A 79 1.06 12.02 13.89
N GLU A 80 1.99 12.61 13.16
CA GLU A 80 1.79 12.99 11.77
C GLU A 80 1.70 11.75 10.87
N ILE A 81 2.53 10.74 11.14
CA ILE A 81 2.45 9.44 10.47
C ILE A 81 1.11 8.74 10.77
N LYS A 82 0.61 8.80 12.01
CA LYS A 82 -0.71 8.28 12.39
C LYS A 82 -1.82 9.01 11.61
N ALA A 83 -1.73 10.33 11.45
CA ALA A 83 -2.71 11.10 10.68
C ALA A 83 -2.74 10.68 9.20
N ILE A 84 -1.57 10.50 8.58
CA ILE A 84 -1.46 10.00 7.19
C ILE A 84 -2.11 8.62 7.07
N ASN A 85 -1.79 7.70 7.97
CA ASN A 85 -2.37 6.36 7.97
C ASN A 85 -3.89 6.41 8.14
N LYS A 86 -4.38 7.19 9.12
CA LYS A 86 -5.81 7.36 9.39
C LYS A 86 -6.56 7.85 8.16
N LYS A 87 -6.03 8.87 7.46
CA LYS A 87 -6.63 9.41 6.24
C LYS A 87 -6.81 8.33 5.17
N HIS A 88 -5.76 7.56 4.87
CA HIS A 88 -5.82 6.55 3.80
C HIS A 88 -6.66 5.33 4.20
N PHE A 89 -6.62 4.91 5.46
CA PHE A 89 -7.50 3.85 5.94
C PHE A 89 -8.96 4.27 5.97
N GLN A 90 -9.27 5.55 6.22
CA GLN A 90 -10.64 6.05 6.08
C GLN A 90 -11.14 5.92 4.65
N LYS A 91 -10.34 6.26 3.62
CA LYS A 91 -10.72 6.04 2.22
C LYS A 91 -11.10 4.57 1.97
N ILE A 92 -10.24 3.63 2.38
CA ILE A 92 -10.50 2.19 2.21
C ILE A 92 -11.79 1.79 2.93
N TYR A 93 -11.90 2.08 4.22
CA TYR A 93 -12.98 1.55 5.04
C TYR A 93 -14.31 2.31 4.93
N LYS A 94 -14.32 3.54 4.44
CA LYS A 94 -15.56 4.34 4.31
C LYS A 94 -16.03 4.47 2.87
N GLU A 95 -15.11 4.51 1.90
CA GLU A 95 -15.42 4.84 0.51
C GLU A 95 -15.34 3.61 -0.41
N VAL A 96 -14.43 2.66 -0.13
CA VAL A 96 -14.23 1.49 -1.00
C VAL A 96 -15.00 0.25 -0.51
N LEU A 97 -14.93 -0.05 0.79
CA LEU A 97 -15.61 -1.23 1.33
C LEU A 97 -17.10 -0.99 1.57
N THR A 98 -17.91 -2.01 1.27
CA THR A 98 -19.31 -2.02 1.67
C THR A 98 -19.47 -2.29 3.17
N LYS A 99 -20.64 -1.94 3.73
CA LYS A 99 -20.98 -2.26 5.12
C LYS A 99 -20.91 -3.77 5.42
N LYS A 100 -21.29 -4.61 4.45
CA LYS A 100 -21.24 -6.07 4.57
C LYS A 100 -19.79 -6.58 4.62
N GLN A 101 -18.93 -6.08 3.74
CA GLN A 101 -17.48 -6.35 3.77
C GLN A 101 -16.82 -5.90 5.07
N LEU A 102 -17.19 -4.73 5.61
CA LEU A 102 -16.71 -4.29 6.92
C LEU A 102 -17.12 -5.23 8.05
N LYS A 103 -18.35 -5.76 8.01
CA LYS A 103 -18.84 -6.73 8.99
C LYS A 103 -18.10 -8.07 8.86
N ALA A 104 -17.94 -8.57 7.63
CA ALA A 104 -17.19 -9.79 7.33
C ALA A 104 -15.75 -9.69 7.84
N ARG A 105 -15.03 -8.61 7.51
CA ARG A 105 -13.68 -8.35 8.02
C ARG A 105 -13.59 -8.41 9.55
N ARG A 106 -14.55 -7.76 10.25
CA ARG A 106 -14.59 -7.76 11.73
C ARG A 106 -14.87 -9.15 12.30
N ALA A 107 -15.61 -9.99 11.59
CA ALA A 107 -15.84 -11.38 11.99
C ALA A 107 -14.57 -12.21 11.77
N GLY A 108 -13.92 -12.09 10.62
CA GLY A 108 -12.68 -12.82 10.31
C GLY A 108 -11.53 -12.50 11.26
N LYS A 109 -11.38 -11.24 11.70
CA LYS A 109 -10.37 -10.91 12.72
C LYS A 109 -10.63 -11.54 14.09
N LYS A 110 -11.89 -11.77 14.45
CA LYS A 110 -12.24 -12.35 15.76
C LYS A 110 -12.07 -13.85 15.81
N SER A 111 -11.97 -14.52 14.65
CA SER A 111 -11.71 -15.96 14.59
C SER A 111 -10.21 -16.30 14.63
N ASP A 112 -9.35 -15.31 14.48
CA ASP A 112 -7.88 -15.45 14.53
C ASP A 112 -7.29 -15.09 15.91
N ASP A 113 -8.12 -14.60 16.86
CA ASP A 113 -7.79 -14.34 18.28
C ASP A 113 -8.30 -15.50 19.17
#